data_AF-J2T7T7-F1
#
_entry.id   AF-J2T7T7-F1
#
_cell.length_a   1.000
_cell.length_b   1.000
_cell.length_c   1.000
_cell.angle_alpha   90.00
_cell.angle_beta   90.00
_cell.angle_gamma   90.00
#
_symmetry.space_group_name_H-M   'P 1'
#
loop_
_entity.id
_entity.type
_entity.pdbx_description
1 polymer ?
#
loop_
_entity_poly.entity_id
_entity_poly.type
_entity_poly.pdbx_seq_one_letter_code
_entity_poly.pdbx_strand_id
1 'polypeptide(L)' 'VYVHNLSKRTALYATIARVSNKNGAGYTVGGPAFYNNAAGVFTPKSSTGYDFGIRHAF' A
#
# COMPACT_ATOMS: atom_id res chain seq x y z
N VAL A 1 6.74 7.35 -3.37
CA VAL A 1 7.83 6.37 -3.15
C VAL A 1 9.09 7.16 -2.80
N TYR A 2 9.79 6.77 -1.75
CA TYR A 2 11.13 7.27 -1.41
C TYR A 2 12.15 6.19 -1.76
N VAL A 3 13.29 6.60 -2.33
CA VAL A 3 14.37 5.71 -2.74
C VAL A 3 15.69 6.28 -2.24
N HIS A 4 16.48 5.45 -1.55
CA HIS A 4 17.79 5.78 -1.07
C HIS A 4 18.83 4.88 -1.76
N ASN A 5 19.70 5.48 -2.56
CA ASN A 5 20.70 4.73 -3.32
C ASN A 5 21.93 4.47 -2.43
N LEU A 6 22.25 3.19 -2.22
CA LEU A 6 23.48 2.75 -1.54
C LEU A 6 24.65 2.64 -2.54
N SER A 7 24.35 2.36 -3.80
CA SER A 7 25.32 2.31 -4.91
C SER A 7 24.61 2.61 -6.25
N LYS A 8 25.33 2.51 -7.38
CA LYS A 8 24.70 2.55 -8.72
C LYS A 8 23.72 1.40 -8.96
N ARG A 9 23.87 0.29 -8.22
CA ARG A 9 23.15 -0.98 -8.42
C ARG A 9 22.24 -1.34 -7.26
N THR A 10 22.44 -0.77 -6.08
CA THR A 10 21.70 -1.11 -4.86
C THR A 10 20.95 0.10 -4.32
N ALA A 11 19.66 -0.07 -4.02
CA ALA A 11 18.87 0.95 -3.36
C ALA A 11 17.90 0.37 -2.33
N LEU A 12 17.72 1.09 -1.23
CA LEU A 12 16.61 0.91 -0.31
C LEU A 12 15.42 1.72 -0.80
N TYR A 13 14.20 1.24 -0.59
CA TYR A 13 13.00 1.99 -0.92
C TYR A 13 11.94 1.85 0.16
N ALA A 14 11.09 2.86 0.25
CA ALA A 14 9.88 2.85 1.06
C ALA A 14 8.73 3.55 0.32
N THR A 15 7.56 2.97 0.38
CA THR A 15 6.32 3.45 -0.23
C THR A 15 5.24 3.50 0.81
N ILE A 16 4.54 4.63 0.87
CA ILE A 16 3.34 4.79 1.67
C ILE A 16 2.22 5.18 0.72
N ALA A 17 1.09 4.48 0.80
CA ALA A 17 -0.10 4.75 0.02
C ALA A 17 -1.29 4.96 0.97
N ARG A 18 -2.15 5.92 0.66
CA ARG A 18 -3.38 6.15 1.42
C ARG A 18 -4.55 6.39 0.45
N VAL A 19 -5.58 5.58 0.60
CA VAL A 19 -6.87 5.72 -0.08
C VAL A 19 -7.90 6.22 0.92
N SER A 20 -8.62 7.29 0.55
CA SER A 20 -9.74 7.82 1.30
C SER A 20 -11.02 7.63 0.49
N ASN A 21 -11.91 6.80 0.99
CA ASN A 21 -13.16 6.44 0.33
C ASN A 21 -14.28 7.38 0.76
N LYS A 22 -15.08 7.82 -0.22
CA LYS A 22 -16.29 8.63 -0.03
C LYS A 22 -17.49 7.90 -0.61
N ASN A 23 -18.69 8.29 -0.20
CA ASN A 23 -19.95 7.81 -0.77
C ASN A 23 -20.11 6.28 -0.76
N GLY A 24 -19.59 5.60 0.27
CA GLY A 24 -19.69 4.15 0.39
C GLY A 24 -18.75 3.35 -0.51
N ALA A 25 -17.75 3.99 -1.13
CA ALA A 25 -16.69 3.27 -1.85
C ALA A 25 -15.88 2.37 -0.90
N GLY A 26 -15.46 1.21 -1.40
CA GLY A 26 -14.73 0.19 -0.62
C GLY A 26 -13.34 -0.11 -1.17
N TYR A 27 -12.65 0.87 -1.78
CA TYR A 27 -11.32 0.63 -2.35
C TYR A 27 -10.27 0.40 -1.27
N THR A 28 -9.32 -0.48 -1.56
CA THR A 28 -8.18 -0.77 -0.69
C THR A 28 -6.87 -0.52 -1.43
N VAL A 29 -5.81 -0.21 -0.69
CA VAL A 29 -4.45 -0.37 -1.21
C VAL A 29 -4.21 -1.87 -1.52
N GLY A 30 -3.36 -2.17 -2.50
CA GLY A 30 -3.03 -3.56 -2.84
C GLY A 30 -2.40 -4.30 -1.65
N GLY A 31 -2.71 -5.59 -1.51
CA GLY A 31 -2.25 -6.40 -0.39
C GLY A 31 -3.26 -7.49 0.00
N PRO A 32 -3.03 -8.19 1.12
CA PRO A 32 -3.94 -9.23 1.60
C PRO A 32 -5.29 -8.63 1.99
N ALA A 33 -6.38 -9.32 1.62
CA ALA A 33 -7.72 -8.94 2.03
C ALA A 33 -7.97 -9.40 3.48
N PHE A 34 -7.78 -8.50 4.44
CA PHE A 34 -8.03 -8.77 5.87
C PHE A 34 -9.50 -8.64 6.27
N TYR A 35 -10.35 -8.15 5.36
CA TYR A 35 -11.75 -7.90 5.59
C TYR A 35 -12.58 -8.36 4.39
N ASN A 36 -13.70 -9.03 4.67
CA ASN A 36 -14.68 -9.45 3.68
C ASN A 36 -16.01 -8.75 3.95
N ASN A 37 -16.47 -7.94 2.99
CA ASN A 37 -17.72 -7.18 3.09
C ASN A 37 -18.94 -7.91 2.50
N ALA A 38 -18.96 -9.25 2.48
CA ALA A 38 -20.05 -10.02 1.88
C ALA A 38 -21.44 -9.69 2.45
N ALA A 39 -21.51 -9.27 3.72
CA ALA A 39 -22.76 -8.91 4.39
C ALA A 39 -23.10 -7.41 4.36
N GLY A 40 -22.28 -6.55 3.74
CA GLY A 40 -22.53 -5.10 3.65
C GLY A 40 -22.51 -4.33 4.97
N VAL A 41 -22.03 -4.96 6.05
CA VAL A 41 -22.11 -4.44 7.43
C VAL A 41 -21.11 -3.31 7.66
N PHE A 42 -19.96 -3.32 6.96
CA PHE A 42 -18.91 -2.33 7.17
C PHE A 42 -18.16 -2.04 5.87
N THR A 43 -18.11 -0.77 5.48
CA THR A 43 -17.30 -0.35 4.33
C THR A 43 -16.16 0.56 4.82
N PRO A 44 -14.89 0.10 4.76
CA PRO A 44 -13.75 0.88 5.23
C PRO A 44 -13.63 2.23 4.50
N LYS A 45 -13.64 3.33 5.26
CA LYS A 45 -13.49 4.68 4.70
C LYS A 45 -12.05 5.08 4.41
N SER A 46 -11.07 4.38 4.99
CA SER A 46 -9.66 4.64 4.73
C SER A 46 -8.86 3.35 4.64
N SER A 47 -7.92 3.30 3.72
CA SER A 47 -6.95 2.21 3.58
C SER A 47 -5.55 2.81 3.48
N THR A 48 -4.63 2.40 4.35
CA THR A 48 -3.22 2.82 4.33
C THR A 48 -2.35 1.60 4.13
N GLY A 49 -1.39 1.68 3.22
CA GLY A 49 -0.42 0.64 2.93
C GLY A 49 1.01 1.15 3.10
N TYR A 50 1.87 0.28 3.62
CA TYR A 50 3.30 0.53 3.77
C TYR A 50 4.04 -0.61 3.07
N ASP A 51 5.03 -0.26 2.28
CA ASP A 51 5.90 -1.19 1.57
C ASP A 51 7.34 -0.68 1.67
N PHE A 52 8.28 -1.54 2.03
CA PHE A 52 9.68 -1.17 2.12
C PHE A 52 10.54 -2.36 1.73
N GLY A 53 11.70 -2.10 1.14
CA GLY A 53 12.55 -3.17 0.68
C GLY A 53 13.88 -2.71 0.12
N ILE A 54 14.59 -3.68 -0.45
CA ILE A 54 15.87 -3.49 -1.13
C ILE A 54 15.72 -3.96 -2.57
N ARG A 55 16.27 -3.17 -3.52
CA ARG A 55 16.45 -3.58 -4.91
C ARG A 55 17.93 -3.64 -5.25
N HIS A 56 18.32 -4.67 -5.98
CA HIS A 56 19.67 -4.85 -6.49
C HIS A 56 19.63 -5.17 -7.98
N ALA A 57 20.17 -4.30 -8.81
CA ALA A 57 20.29 -4.47 -10.25
C ALA A 57 21.67 -5.06 -10.59
N PHE A 58 21.71 -6.07 -11.47
CA PHE A 58 22.95 -6.65 -11.95
C PHE A 58 23.39 -6.02 -13.27
#